data_AF-A0AAE7AT15-F1
#
_entry.id   AF-A0AAE7AT15-F1
#
_cell.length_a   1.000
_cell.length_b   1.000
_cell.length_c   1.000
_cell.angle_alpha   90.00
_cell.angle_beta   90.00
_cell.angle_gamma   90.00
#
_symmetry.space_group_name_H-M   'P 1'
#
loop_
_entity.id
_entity.type
_entity.pdbx_description
1 polymer ?
#
loop_
_entity_poly.entity_id
_entity_poly.type
_entity_poly.pdbx_seq_one_letter_code
_entity_poly.pdbx_strand_id
1 'polypeptide(L)'
;MNKKQIDKAVSGFMLSVRSETKLIGVHHDLKNVVRRALELSPFDFGITSGKRTAEEQFQLFQDKASQLDGYSRISRHQTGHAIDYVVYDEDGEVTWGFSYYEQVSWAFKQAARELGVPIVWGGDWTSFKDGPHIELDRQVYP
;
A
#
# COMPACT_ATOMS: atom_id res chain seq x y z
N MET A 1 -18.64 8.69 -8.39
CA MET A 1 -17.42 8.31 -9.14
C MET A 1 -17.67 6.98 -9.82
N ASN A 2 -17.37 6.85 -11.11
CA ASN A 2 -17.49 5.56 -11.81
C ASN A 2 -16.39 4.63 -11.26
N LYS A 3 -16.74 3.43 -10.80
CA LYS A 3 -15.86 2.50 -10.07
C LYS A 3 -14.61 2.06 -10.85
N LYS A 4 -14.49 2.41 -12.14
CA LYS A 4 -13.43 1.98 -13.04
C LYS A 4 -12.43 3.07 -13.42
N GLN A 5 -12.74 4.34 -13.21
CA GLN A 5 -11.89 5.45 -13.65
C GLN A 5 -12.17 6.72 -12.82
N ILE A 6 -11.12 7.23 -12.18
CA ILE A 6 -11.11 8.54 -11.53
C ILE A 6 -10.72 9.55 -12.61
N ASP A 7 -11.70 10.29 -13.12
CA ASP A 7 -11.57 11.07 -14.35
C ASP A 7 -10.73 12.36 -14.18
N LYS A 8 -10.48 12.84 -12.94
CA LYS A 8 -9.75 14.09 -12.71
C LYS A 8 -9.42 14.44 -11.24
N ALA A 9 -9.05 13.48 -10.40
CA ALA A 9 -8.44 13.85 -9.12
C ALA A 9 -6.96 14.19 -9.38
N VAL A 10 -6.59 15.44 -9.14
CA VAL A 10 -5.21 15.86 -8.91
C VAL A 10 -5.24 16.43 -7.50
N SER A 11 -5.13 15.55 -6.52
CA SER A 11 -5.14 15.95 -5.12
C SER A 11 -3.97 16.90 -4.84
N GLY A 12 -4.10 17.73 -3.81
CA GLY A 12 -3.00 18.55 -3.29
C GLY A 12 -2.17 17.83 -2.22
N PHE A 13 -2.40 16.52 -2.02
CA PHE A 13 -1.75 15.75 -0.96
C PHE A 13 -0.28 15.52 -1.26
N MET A 14 0.52 15.48 -0.20
CA MET A 14 1.96 15.28 -0.30
C MET A 14 2.42 14.27 0.73
N LEU A 15 3.31 13.37 0.33
CA LEU A 15 3.94 12.46 1.28
C LEU A 15 4.75 13.25 2.29
N SER A 16 4.49 13.00 3.58
CA SER A 16 5.33 13.52 4.64
C SER A 16 6.74 12.93 4.58
N VAL A 17 7.70 13.59 5.24
CA VAL A 17 9.07 13.08 5.41
C VAL A 17 9.07 11.67 6.02
N ARG A 18 8.14 11.39 6.94
CA ARG A 18 7.98 10.07 7.54
C ARG A 18 7.58 9.03 6.49
N SER A 19 6.61 9.33 5.65
CA SER A 19 6.19 8.44 4.57
C SER A 19 7.32 8.19 3.57
N GLU A 20 8.03 9.24 3.14
CA GLU A 20 9.18 9.10 2.23
C GLU A 20 10.31 8.26 2.85
N THR A 21 10.55 8.40 4.16
CA THR A 21 11.51 7.56 4.88
C THR A 21 11.11 6.08 4.86
N LYS A 22 9.81 5.79 5.01
CA LYS A 22 9.30 4.41 4.94
C LYS A 22 9.41 3.80 3.53
N LEU A 23 9.47 4.63 2.49
CA LEU A 23 9.73 4.17 1.13
C LEU A 23 11.20 3.82 0.87
N ILE A 24 12.14 4.14 1.77
CA ILE A 24 13.55 3.72 1.59
C ILE A 24 13.63 2.20 1.50
N GLY A 25 14.33 1.71 0.46
CA GLY A 25 14.44 0.27 0.18
C GLY A 25 13.24 -0.37 -0.53
N VAL A 26 12.13 0.35 -0.73
CA VAL A 26 11.00 -0.12 -1.57
C VAL A 26 11.36 -0.02 -3.06
N HIS A 27 10.87 -0.97 -3.86
CA HIS A 27 11.08 -1.03 -5.31
C HIS A 27 10.62 0.28 -5.99
N HIS A 28 11.36 0.76 -7.00
CA HIS A 28 11.09 2.06 -7.61
C HIS A 28 9.70 2.14 -8.25
N ASP A 29 9.24 1.06 -8.87
CA ASP A 29 7.92 1.02 -9.51
C ASP A 29 6.79 1.16 -8.50
N LEU A 30 6.90 0.50 -7.34
CA LEU A 30 5.91 0.65 -6.29
C LEU A 30 5.91 2.06 -5.71
N LYS A 31 7.08 2.71 -5.60
CA LYS A 31 7.15 4.13 -5.20
C LYS A 31 6.44 5.04 -6.21
N ASN A 32 6.61 4.79 -7.50
CA ASN A 32 5.94 5.55 -8.55
C ASN A 32 4.42 5.36 -8.50
N VAL A 33 3.96 4.13 -8.27
CA VAL A 33 2.54 3.82 -8.04
C VAL A 33 2.02 4.54 -6.81
N VAL A 34 2.73 4.53 -5.68
CA VAL A 34 2.34 5.26 -4.45
C VAL A 34 2.14 6.74 -4.73
N ARG A 35 3.10 7.41 -5.37
CA ARG A 35 3.00 8.85 -5.65
C ARG A 35 1.85 9.16 -6.60
N ARG A 36 1.70 8.35 -7.65
CA ARG A 36 0.59 8.53 -8.61
C ARG A 36 -0.77 8.23 -7.98
N ALA A 37 -0.85 7.24 -7.09
CA ALA A 37 -2.07 6.94 -6.35
C ALA A 37 -2.45 8.10 -5.43
N LEU A 38 -1.48 8.79 -4.82
CA LEU A 38 -1.74 9.94 -3.96
C LEU A 38 -2.40 11.09 -4.75
N GLU A 39 -1.91 11.37 -5.95
CA GLU A 39 -2.51 12.36 -6.86
C GLU A 39 -3.96 12.01 -7.22
N LEU A 40 -4.25 10.72 -7.41
CA LEU A 40 -5.56 10.22 -7.85
C LEU A 40 -6.54 9.99 -6.70
N SER A 41 -6.05 9.89 -5.46
CA SER A 41 -6.85 9.44 -4.32
C SER A 41 -7.89 10.46 -3.90
N PRO A 42 -9.13 10.04 -3.56
CA PRO A 42 -10.13 10.94 -2.97
C PRO A 42 -9.81 11.30 -1.51
N PHE A 43 -8.94 10.54 -0.83
CA PHE A 43 -8.52 10.75 0.56
C PHE A 43 -6.99 10.83 0.66
N ASP A 44 -6.49 11.58 1.62
CA ASP A 44 -5.05 11.57 1.91
C ASP A 44 -4.66 10.21 2.51
N PHE A 45 -3.41 9.80 2.30
CA PHE A 45 -2.86 8.63 2.93
C PHE A 45 -1.36 8.77 3.22
N GLY A 46 -0.92 8.14 4.30
CA GLY A 46 0.48 8.07 4.70
C GLY A 46 1.03 6.65 4.59
N ILE A 47 2.34 6.51 4.39
CA ILE A 47 3.00 5.19 4.38
C ILE A 47 3.43 4.84 5.81
N THR A 48 2.94 3.71 6.32
CA THR A 48 3.23 3.23 7.68
C THR A 48 4.36 2.21 7.67
N SER A 49 4.46 1.40 6.61
CA SER A 49 5.46 0.36 6.45
C SER A 49 5.93 0.25 5.00
N GLY A 50 7.23 0.03 4.80
CA GLY A 50 7.81 -0.29 3.51
C GLY A 50 8.68 -1.53 3.65
N LYS A 51 9.99 -1.41 3.42
CA LYS A 51 10.91 -2.53 3.59
C LYS A 51 11.02 -2.93 5.07
N ARG A 52 10.97 -4.25 5.35
CA ARG A 52 11.15 -4.83 6.70
C ARG A 52 12.40 -5.69 6.80
N THR A 53 12.97 -5.79 7.99
CA THR A 53 13.96 -6.84 8.31
C THR A 53 13.27 -8.17 8.65
N ALA A 54 14.04 -9.25 8.77
CA ALA A 54 13.51 -10.54 9.21
C ALA A 54 13.02 -10.49 10.66
N GLU A 55 13.72 -9.75 11.52
CA GLU A 55 13.38 -9.57 12.92
C GLU A 55 12.07 -8.78 13.09
N GLU A 56 11.89 -7.69 12.34
CA GLU A 56 10.63 -6.93 12.33
C GLU A 56 9.46 -7.81 11.86
N GLN A 57 9.68 -8.61 10.81
CA GLN A 57 8.64 -9.50 10.29
C GLN A 57 8.31 -10.64 11.26
N PHE A 58 9.32 -11.18 11.95
CA PHE A 58 9.14 -12.19 12.98
C PHE A 58 8.39 -11.64 14.19
N GLN A 59 8.67 -10.40 14.61
CA GLN A 59 7.91 -9.77 15.69
C GLN A 59 6.42 -9.67 15.34
N LEU A 60 6.08 -9.24 14.11
CA LEU A 60 4.70 -9.21 13.65
C LEU A 60 4.04 -10.59 13.63
N PHE A 61 4.80 -11.64 13.32
CA PHE A 61 4.31 -13.02 13.39
C PHE A 61 4.00 -13.43 14.83
N GLN A 62 4.89 -13.13 15.78
CA GLN A 62 4.70 -13.41 17.20
C GLN A 62 3.49 -12.65 17.76
N ASP A 63 3.27 -11.42 17.30
CA ASP A 63 2.13 -10.57 17.67
C ASP A 63 0.82 -10.98 16.96
N LYS A 64 0.85 -12.03 16.13
CA LYS A 64 -0.28 -12.52 15.30
C LYS A 64 -0.81 -11.48 14.30
N ALA A 65 -0.03 -10.45 14.01
CA ALA A 65 -0.29 -9.43 12.99
C ALA A 65 0.17 -9.88 11.59
N SER A 66 0.91 -10.98 11.49
CA SER A 66 1.31 -11.60 10.23
C SER A 66 1.21 -13.12 10.32
N GLN A 67 0.95 -13.76 9.18
CA GLN A 67 1.08 -15.21 9.05
C GLN A 67 2.48 -15.64 8.62
N LEU A 68 3.36 -14.71 8.24
CA LEU A 68 4.69 -14.97 7.70
C LEU A 68 5.75 -14.71 8.77
N ASP A 69 6.56 -15.72 9.08
CA ASP A 69 7.57 -15.67 10.15
C ASP A 69 8.81 -14.84 9.79
N GLY A 70 9.00 -14.52 8.51
CA GLY A 70 10.14 -13.76 8.01
C GLY A 70 11.43 -14.56 7.84
N TYR A 71 11.43 -15.86 8.13
CA TYR A 71 12.59 -16.75 7.97
C TYR A 71 12.28 -17.91 7.02
N SER A 72 11.30 -18.74 7.36
CA SER A 72 10.86 -19.86 6.52
C SER A 72 9.88 -19.40 5.46
N ARG A 73 9.11 -18.36 5.75
CA ARG A 73 8.11 -17.74 4.88
C ARG A 73 8.37 -16.24 4.80
N ILE A 74 8.89 -15.83 3.66
CA ILE A 74 9.34 -14.45 3.42
C ILE A 74 8.17 -13.56 3.00
N SER A 75 8.07 -12.39 3.64
CA SER A 75 7.13 -11.33 3.30
C SER A 75 7.62 -10.48 2.13
N ARG A 76 6.70 -9.92 1.33
CA ARG A 76 7.05 -8.98 0.26
C ARG A 76 7.59 -7.66 0.79
N HIS A 77 7.30 -7.33 2.04
CA HIS A 77 7.98 -6.24 2.73
C HIS A 77 9.50 -6.47 2.85
N GLN A 78 9.95 -7.71 3.09
CA GLN A 78 11.39 -7.98 3.25
C GLN A 78 12.17 -7.79 1.95
N THR A 79 11.54 -8.09 0.82
CA THR A 79 12.13 -7.91 -0.51
C THR A 79 11.93 -6.49 -1.06
N GLY A 80 11.22 -5.62 -0.34
CA GLY A 80 10.95 -4.25 -0.76
C GLY A 80 9.84 -4.12 -1.82
N HIS A 81 9.02 -5.14 -1.99
CA HIS A 81 7.95 -5.19 -3.00
C HIS A 81 6.56 -4.95 -2.42
N ALA A 82 6.46 -4.51 -1.17
CA ALA A 82 5.20 -4.16 -0.54
C ALA A 82 5.30 -2.90 0.32
N ILE A 83 4.15 -2.27 0.51
CA ILE A 83 3.93 -1.16 1.43
C ILE A 83 2.64 -1.40 2.20
N ASP A 84 2.56 -0.81 3.39
CA ASP A 84 1.32 -0.61 4.11
C ASP A 84 1.06 0.90 4.24
N TYR A 85 -0.19 1.31 4.08
CA TYR A 85 -0.62 2.70 4.21
C TYR A 85 -1.71 2.89 5.26
N VAL A 86 -1.88 4.13 5.71
CA VAL A 86 -2.98 4.58 6.55
C VAL A 86 -3.75 5.66 5.81
N VAL A 87 -5.08 5.68 5.96
CA VAL A 87 -5.94 6.68 5.32
C VAL A 87 -6.36 7.74 6.33
N TYR A 88 -6.47 8.98 5.88
CA TYR A 88 -7.05 10.08 6.65
C TYR A 88 -8.47 10.35 6.15
N ASP A 89 -9.41 10.55 7.07
CA ASP A 89 -10.79 10.89 6.74
C ASP A 89 -10.94 12.37 6.31
N GLU A 90 -12.17 12.80 6.11
CA GLU A 90 -12.52 14.16 5.66
C GLU A 90 -12.07 15.26 6.64
N ASP A 91 -11.90 14.93 7.93
CA ASP A 91 -11.45 15.85 8.97
C ASP A 91 -9.92 15.80 9.15
N GLY A 92 -9.21 14.96 8.38
CA GLY A 92 -7.77 14.77 8.46
C GLY A 92 -7.33 13.82 9.58
N GLU A 93 -8.26 13.07 10.18
CA GLU A 93 -7.97 12.11 11.25
C GLU A 93 -7.70 10.72 10.70
N VAL A 94 -6.87 9.94 11.41
CA VAL A 94 -6.56 8.57 10.99
C VAL A 94 -7.80 7.68 11.09
N THR A 95 -8.14 7.00 9.99
CA THR A 95 -9.25 6.05 9.93
C THR A 95 -8.80 4.63 9.55
N TRP A 96 -9.50 3.64 10.13
CA TRP A 96 -9.36 2.21 9.84
C TRP A 96 -10.59 1.63 9.15
N GLY A 97 -11.54 2.48 8.75
CA GLY A 97 -12.77 2.06 8.08
C GLY A 97 -12.48 1.45 6.71
N PHE A 98 -12.83 0.18 6.50
CA PHE A 98 -12.49 -0.56 5.27
C PHE A 98 -12.96 0.12 3.98
N SER A 99 -14.09 0.84 4.01
CA SER A 99 -14.60 1.62 2.87
C SER A 99 -13.67 2.75 2.42
N TYR A 100 -12.87 3.32 3.32
CA TYR A 100 -11.84 4.31 2.98
C TYR A 100 -10.70 3.62 2.23
N TYR A 101 -10.21 2.49 2.74
CA TYR A 101 -9.16 1.70 2.08
C TYR A 101 -9.61 1.20 0.70
N GLU A 102 -10.87 0.78 0.55
CA GLU A 102 -11.43 0.39 -0.76
C GLU A 102 -11.39 1.55 -1.77
N GLN A 103 -11.77 2.76 -1.36
CA GLN A 103 -11.75 3.92 -2.24
C GLN A 103 -10.32 4.35 -2.61
N VAL A 104 -9.40 4.33 -1.65
CA VAL A 104 -7.97 4.58 -1.91
C VAL A 104 -7.37 3.49 -2.79
N SER A 105 -7.77 2.22 -2.64
CA SER A 105 -7.26 1.13 -3.47
C SER A 105 -7.66 1.27 -4.94
N TRP A 106 -8.78 1.93 -5.25
CA TRP A 106 -9.14 2.26 -6.63
C TRP A 106 -8.11 3.20 -7.27
N ALA A 107 -7.58 4.16 -6.51
CA ALA A 107 -6.52 5.06 -6.96
C ALA A 107 -5.20 4.30 -7.17
N PHE A 108 -4.82 3.40 -6.25
CA PHE A 108 -3.67 2.50 -6.44
C PHE A 108 -3.80 1.64 -7.69
N LYS A 109 -4.97 1.01 -7.89
CA LYS A 109 -5.25 0.16 -9.07
C LYS A 109 -5.24 0.97 -10.35
N GLN A 110 -5.71 2.22 -10.34
CA GLN A 110 -5.63 3.10 -11.49
C GLN A 110 -4.18 3.53 -11.79
N ALA A 111 -3.43 3.97 -10.78
CA ALA A 111 -2.02 4.33 -10.90
C ALA A 111 -1.19 3.16 -11.48
N ALA A 112 -1.40 1.95 -10.95
CA ALA A 112 -0.82 0.71 -11.46
C ALA A 112 -1.11 0.49 -12.95
N ARG A 113 -2.37 0.67 -13.39
CA ARG A 113 -2.74 0.56 -14.81
C ARG A 113 -2.09 1.64 -15.68
N GLU A 114 -2.08 2.88 -15.22
CA GLU A 114 -1.49 4.02 -15.96
C GLU A 114 0.02 3.86 -16.15
N LEU A 115 0.71 3.32 -15.15
CA LEU A 115 2.16 3.11 -15.16
C LEU A 115 2.58 1.75 -15.73
N GLY A 116 1.64 0.85 -16.02
CA GLY A 116 1.94 -0.51 -16.47
C GLY A 116 2.62 -1.38 -15.38
N VAL A 117 2.37 -1.08 -14.11
CA VAL A 117 2.96 -1.76 -12.95
C VAL A 117 1.89 -2.59 -12.25
N PRO A 118 1.82 -3.91 -12.47
CA PRO A 118 0.79 -4.74 -11.83
C PRO A 118 1.00 -4.86 -10.32
N ILE A 119 -0.08 -4.67 -9.58
CA ILE A 119 -0.12 -4.75 -8.11
C ILE A 119 -1.23 -5.69 -7.65
N VAL A 120 -1.12 -6.15 -6.41
CA VAL A 120 -2.18 -6.81 -5.65
C VAL A 120 -2.49 -5.95 -4.42
N TRP A 121 -3.78 -5.76 -4.13
CA TRP A 121 -4.25 -5.11 -2.91
C TRP A 121 -4.73 -6.16 -1.91
N GLY A 122 -4.31 -6.06 -0.65
CA GLY A 122 -4.66 -7.04 0.40
C GLY A 122 -6.16 -7.10 0.69
N GLY A 123 -6.91 -6.03 0.42
CA GLY A 123 -8.37 -6.03 0.52
C GLY A 123 -9.09 -6.93 -0.52
N ASP A 124 -8.41 -7.30 -1.60
CA ASP A 124 -8.93 -8.23 -2.62
C ASP A 124 -8.70 -9.70 -2.26
N TRP A 125 -7.91 -10.01 -1.22
CA TRP A 125 -7.68 -11.40 -0.79
C TRP A 125 -8.97 -12.09 -0.35
N THR A 126 -9.05 -13.40 -0.55
CA THR A 126 -10.24 -14.20 -0.22
C THR A 126 -10.44 -14.41 1.27
N SER A 127 -9.35 -14.40 2.03
CA SER A 127 -9.33 -14.50 3.50
C SER A 127 -8.23 -13.57 4.03
N PHE A 128 -8.33 -13.17 5.30
CA PHE A 128 -7.40 -12.23 5.93
C PHE A 128 -7.23 -10.93 5.13
N LYS A 129 -8.35 -10.33 4.72
CA LYS A 129 -8.35 -9.07 3.98
C LYS A 129 -7.59 -7.99 4.74
N ASP A 130 -6.61 -7.42 4.06
CA ASP A 130 -5.70 -6.43 4.63
C ASP A 130 -5.81 -5.13 3.83
N GLY A 131 -6.65 -4.21 4.33
CA GLY A 131 -6.92 -2.93 3.67
C GLY A 131 -5.66 -2.07 3.46
N PRO A 132 -4.77 -1.94 4.46
CA PRO A 132 -3.50 -1.23 4.32
C PRO A 132 -2.54 -1.77 3.26
N HIS A 133 -2.62 -3.03 2.86
CA HIS A 133 -1.52 -3.70 2.16
C HIS A 133 -1.57 -3.57 0.63
N ILE A 134 -0.46 -3.16 0.02
CA ILE A 134 -0.23 -3.21 -1.44
C ILE A 134 1.09 -3.93 -1.72
N GLU A 135 1.09 -4.92 -2.61
CA GLU A 135 2.30 -5.56 -3.09
C GLU A 135 2.39 -5.56 -4.63
N LEU A 136 3.61 -5.54 -5.15
CA LEU A 136 3.87 -5.79 -6.57
C LEU A 136 3.55 -7.25 -6.92
N ASP A 137 2.90 -7.46 -8.05
CA ASP A 137 2.50 -8.79 -8.52
C ASP A 137 3.72 -9.73 -8.62
N ARG A 138 3.62 -10.88 -7.95
CA ARG A 138 4.71 -11.87 -7.83
C ARG A 138 5.06 -12.55 -9.14
N GLN A 139 4.16 -12.57 -10.13
CA GLN A 139 4.44 -13.13 -11.45
C GLN A 139 5.36 -12.23 -12.27
N VAL A 140 5.27 -10.91 -12.06
CA VAL A 140 6.06 -9.90 -12.79
C VAL A 140 7.30 -9.49 -12.00
N TYR A 141 7.20 -9.45 -10.68
CA TYR A 141 8.29 -9.11 -9.76
C TYR A 141 8.58 -10.31 -8.84
N PRO A 142 9.33 -11.32 -9.31
CA PRO A 142 9.61 -12.53 -8.52
C PRO A 142 10.38 -12.23 -7.22
#